data_AF-A0A352DYK3-F1
#
_entry.id   AF-A0A352DYK3-F1
#
_cell.length_a   1.000
_cell.length_b   1.000
_cell.length_c   1.000
_cell.angle_alpha   90.00
_cell.angle_beta   90.00
_cell.angle_gamma   90.00
#
_symmetry.space_group_name_H-M   'P 1'
#
loop_
_entity.id
_entity.type
_entity.pdbx_description
1 polymer ?
#
loop_
_entity_poly.entity_id
_entity_poly.type
_entity_poly.pdbx_seq_one_letter_code
_entity_poly.pdbx_strand_id
1 'polypeptide(L)'
;QEQIFDREFAPLFDNRLVRWMGRQPVAVYSLGIPPSQHAAMLEEQQGDGRKLFDMYRERVRRLACGFPLEDNYFAWQAFGRRYDHEGRRALPDYLKPEHYDTIRSMVDRVETHVASLADHLRTEAPGALDSFVLLDSQDWMPPHVIAELWGEIARVGAPGTRVIFRTAGERSPIDKALPRDLLDRFTYHEERARELHRQDRSAIYGMFHLYEMAGAAPAAATST
;
A
#
# COMPACT_ATOMS: atom_id res chain seq x y z
N GLN A 1 -10.16 -23.48 -4.73
CA GLN A 1 -8.83 -22.86 -4.51
C GLN A 1 -8.17 -23.41 -3.25
N GLU A 2 -8.82 -23.35 -2.09
CA GLU A 2 -8.25 -23.81 -0.81
C GLU A 2 -7.75 -25.26 -0.81
N GLN A 3 -8.53 -26.20 -1.35
CA GLN A 3 -8.12 -27.61 -1.44
C GLN A 3 -6.79 -27.80 -2.23
N ILE A 4 -6.57 -27.00 -3.27
CA ILE A 4 -5.33 -27.04 -4.06
C ILE A 4 -4.19 -26.43 -3.25
N PHE A 5 -4.44 -25.32 -2.57
CA PHE A 5 -3.45 -24.70 -1.68
C PHE A 5 -3.00 -25.65 -0.58
N ASP A 6 -3.94 -26.29 0.10
CA ASP A 6 -3.67 -27.19 1.22
C ASP A 6 -2.93 -28.46 0.78
N ARG A 7 -3.15 -28.92 -0.45
CA ARG A 7 -2.47 -30.08 -1.01
C ARG A 7 -1.07 -29.75 -1.56
N GLU A 8 -0.93 -28.65 -2.30
CA GLU A 8 0.27 -28.37 -3.09
C GLU A 8 1.22 -27.35 -2.41
N PHE A 9 0.67 -26.32 -1.77
CA PHE A 9 1.46 -25.18 -1.24
C PHE A 9 1.69 -25.26 0.25
N ALA A 10 0.66 -25.61 1.04
CA ALA A 10 0.77 -25.71 2.50
C ALA A 10 1.93 -26.61 2.96
N PRO A 11 2.21 -27.78 2.34
CA PRO A 11 3.33 -28.64 2.75
C PRO A 11 4.70 -27.97 2.62
N LEU A 12 4.87 -27.01 1.70
CA LEU A 12 6.13 -26.25 1.55
C LEU A 12 6.40 -25.39 2.79
N PHE A 13 5.36 -24.74 3.32
CA PHE A 13 5.45 -23.96 4.56
C PHE A 13 5.66 -24.85 5.79
N ASP A 14 5.34 -26.14 5.68
CA ASP A 14 5.54 -27.10 6.76
C ASP A 14 6.92 -27.78 6.74
N ASN A 15 7.67 -27.60 5.65
CA ASN A 15 9.02 -28.11 5.51
C ASN A 15 10.01 -27.37 6.43
N ARG A 16 10.78 -28.13 7.23
CA ARG A 16 11.74 -27.59 8.20
C ARG A 16 12.84 -26.72 7.56
N LEU A 17 13.29 -27.06 6.35
CA LEU A 17 14.30 -26.28 5.62
C LEU A 17 13.72 -24.97 5.12
N VAL A 18 12.52 -24.99 4.56
CA VAL A 18 11.82 -23.78 4.10
C VAL A 18 11.55 -22.83 5.26
N ARG A 19 11.05 -23.35 6.39
CA ARG A 19 10.88 -22.54 7.62
C ARG A 19 12.19 -21.97 8.13
N TRP A 20 13.28 -22.73 8.04
CA TRP A 20 14.59 -22.26 8.49
C TRP A 20 15.13 -21.15 7.58
N MET A 21 15.02 -21.30 6.26
CA MET A 21 15.42 -20.28 5.28
C MET A 21 14.54 -19.03 5.34
N GLY A 22 13.22 -19.17 5.46
CA GLY A 22 12.28 -18.04 5.51
C GLY A 22 12.42 -17.17 6.78
N ARG A 23 13.15 -17.64 7.79
CA ARG A 23 13.53 -16.87 8.98
C ARG A 23 14.83 -16.07 8.80
N GLN A 24 15.56 -16.29 7.70
CA GLN A 24 16.80 -15.57 7.42
C GLN A 24 16.49 -14.27 6.66
N PRO A 25 16.89 -13.10 7.16
CA PRO A 25 16.65 -11.82 6.49
C PRO A 25 17.20 -11.80 5.05
N VAL A 26 18.35 -12.45 4.80
CA VAL A 26 18.97 -12.50 3.47
C VAL A 26 18.09 -13.22 2.43
N ALA A 27 17.31 -14.23 2.84
CA ALA A 27 16.46 -14.98 1.92
C ALA A 27 15.29 -14.11 1.41
N VAL A 28 14.68 -13.31 2.28
CA VAL A 28 13.57 -12.43 1.91
C VAL A 28 14.01 -11.22 1.08
N TYR A 29 15.27 -10.78 1.23
CA TYR A 29 15.84 -9.71 0.39
C TYR A 29 15.89 -10.10 -1.08
N SER A 30 16.26 -11.36 -1.37
CA SER A 30 16.25 -11.89 -2.73
C SER A 30 14.84 -12.02 -3.34
N LEU A 31 13.80 -11.95 -2.51
CA LEU A 31 12.39 -11.97 -2.91
C LEU A 31 11.83 -10.54 -3.11
N GLY A 32 12.68 -9.52 -3.06
CA GLY A 32 12.28 -8.13 -3.24
C GLY A 32 11.75 -7.46 -1.97
N ILE A 33 11.83 -8.12 -0.80
CA ILE A 33 11.48 -7.50 0.48
C ILE A 33 12.71 -6.73 0.99
N PRO A 34 12.61 -5.42 1.20
CA PRO A 34 13.70 -4.60 1.70
C PRO A 34 14.00 -4.78 3.18
N PRO A 35 15.23 -4.43 3.62
CA PRO A 35 15.60 -4.51 5.04
C PRO A 35 14.70 -3.69 5.97
N SER A 36 14.28 -2.47 5.58
CA SER A 36 13.46 -1.61 6.42
C SER A 36 12.04 -2.17 6.61
N GLN A 37 11.41 -2.63 5.53
CA GLN A 37 10.11 -3.32 5.58
C GLN A 37 10.19 -4.61 6.41
N HIS A 38 11.24 -5.43 6.22
CA HIS A 38 11.45 -6.62 7.02
C HIS A 38 11.59 -6.31 8.51
N ALA A 39 12.38 -5.28 8.86
CA ALA A 39 12.56 -4.84 10.23
C ALA A 39 11.25 -4.35 10.86
N ALA A 40 10.46 -3.56 10.13
CA ALA A 40 9.16 -3.07 10.58
C ALA A 40 8.18 -4.23 10.84
N MET A 41 8.06 -5.17 9.91
CA MET A 41 7.21 -6.36 10.08
C MET A 41 7.70 -7.21 11.27
N LEU A 42 9.01 -7.39 11.44
CA LEU A 42 9.56 -8.16 12.56
C LEU A 42 9.32 -7.46 13.92
N GLU A 43 9.43 -6.14 13.99
CA GLU A 43 9.11 -5.34 15.18
C GLU A 43 7.64 -5.54 15.59
N GLU A 44 6.72 -5.47 14.63
CA GLU A 44 5.29 -5.70 14.88
C GLU A 44 5.02 -7.13 15.38
N GLN A 45 5.77 -8.11 14.88
CA GLN A 45 5.74 -9.49 15.36
C GLN A 45 6.55 -9.72 16.64
N GLN A 46 6.97 -8.65 17.34
CA GLN A 46 7.70 -8.70 18.63
C GLN A 46 9.04 -9.43 18.53
N GLY A 47 9.71 -9.35 17.38
CA GLY A 47 10.96 -10.06 17.13
C GLY A 47 10.79 -11.56 16.85
N ASP A 48 9.56 -12.07 16.76
CA ASP A 48 9.31 -13.49 16.55
C ASP A 48 9.31 -13.85 15.05
N GLY A 49 10.44 -14.38 14.58
CA GLY A 49 10.59 -14.85 13.21
C GLY A 49 9.64 -16.01 12.83
N ARG A 50 9.01 -16.71 13.80
CA ARG A 50 7.97 -17.70 13.50
C ARG A 50 6.68 -17.01 13.07
N LYS A 51 6.22 -16.03 13.85
CA LYS A 51 5.03 -15.25 13.52
C LYS A 51 5.19 -14.51 12.19
N LEU A 52 6.39 -13.98 11.92
CA LEU A 52 6.71 -13.37 10.63
C LEU A 52 6.58 -14.38 9.46
N PHE A 53 7.06 -15.61 9.65
CA PHE A 53 6.92 -16.65 8.65
C PHE A 53 5.45 -17.08 8.45
N ASP A 54 4.68 -17.19 9.53
CA ASP A 54 3.25 -17.50 9.48
C ASP A 54 2.46 -16.38 8.77
N MET A 55 2.84 -15.11 8.96
CA MET A 55 2.31 -13.98 8.20
C MET A 55 2.58 -14.13 6.70
N TYR A 56 3.79 -14.54 6.28
CA TYR A 56 4.07 -14.80 4.85
C TYR A 56 3.19 -15.93 4.29
N ARG A 57 2.99 -17.02 5.06
CA ARG A 57 2.07 -18.11 4.68
C ARG A 57 0.66 -17.58 4.48
N GLU A 58 0.18 -16.74 5.39
CA GLU A 58 -1.17 -16.16 5.30
C GLU A 58 -1.32 -15.23 4.09
N ARG A 59 -0.32 -14.40 3.79
CA ARG A 59 -0.31 -13.55 2.58
C ARG A 59 -0.38 -14.38 1.30
N VAL A 60 0.39 -15.46 1.22
CA VAL A 60 0.37 -16.36 0.06
C VAL A 60 -0.95 -17.12 -0.03
N ARG A 61 -1.53 -17.54 1.10
CA ARG A 61 -2.88 -18.14 1.15
C ARG A 61 -3.95 -17.17 0.66
N ARG A 62 -3.94 -15.93 1.16
CA ARG A 62 -4.86 -14.87 0.76
C ARG A 62 -4.75 -14.56 -0.73
N LEU A 63 -3.55 -14.47 -1.28
CA LEU A 63 -3.34 -14.29 -2.73
C LEU A 63 -3.95 -15.45 -3.54
N ALA A 64 -3.73 -16.68 -3.08
CA ALA A 64 -4.17 -17.89 -3.78
C ALA A 64 -5.66 -18.20 -3.62
N CYS A 65 -6.28 -17.82 -2.50
CA CYS A 65 -7.61 -18.29 -2.10
C CYS A 65 -8.60 -17.18 -1.74
N GLY A 66 -8.14 -15.97 -1.42
CA GLY A 66 -8.99 -14.89 -0.93
C GLY A 66 -9.86 -14.24 -2.01
N PHE A 67 -9.56 -14.48 -3.29
CA PHE A 67 -10.27 -13.89 -4.42
C PHE A 67 -10.40 -14.93 -5.56
N PRO A 68 -11.46 -14.87 -6.38
CA PRO A 68 -11.55 -15.68 -7.59
C PRO A 68 -10.33 -15.47 -8.50
N LEU A 69 -9.68 -16.55 -8.94
CA LEU A 69 -8.50 -16.45 -9.81
C LEU A 69 -8.82 -15.74 -11.13
N GLU A 70 -10.03 -15.95 -11.67
CA GLU A 70 -10.52 -15.30 -12.89
C GLU A 70 -10.56 -13.77 -12.81
N ASP A 71 -10.62 -13.22 -11.60
CA ASP A 71 -10.66 -11.77 -11.38
C ASP A 71 -9.40 -11.25 -10.68
N ASN A 72 -8.41 -12.08 -10.31
CA ASN A 72 -7.22 -11.64 -9.59
C ASN A 72 -5.94 -11.68 -10.45
N TYR A 73 -5.68 -10.61 -11.20
CA TYR A 73 -4.49 -10.50 -12.04
C TYR A 73 -3.16 -10.53 -11.27
N PHE A 74 -3.16 -10.23 -9.96
CA PHE A 74 -1.96 -10.37 -9.12
C PHE A 74 -1.58 -11.84 -8.94
N ALA A 75 -2.56 -12.72 -8.71
CA ALA A 75 -2.33 -14.16 -8.59
C ALA A 75 -1.81 -14.75 -9.91
N TRP A 76 -2.32 -14.28 -11.05
CA TRP A 76 -1.83 -14.67 -12.37
C TRP A 76 -0.38 -14.29 -12.60
N GLN A 77 0.03 -13.08 -12.23
CA GLN A 77 1.44 -12.67 -12.30
C GLN A 77 2.33 -13.47 -11.34
N ALA A 78 1.89 -13.62 -10.09
CA ALA A 78 2.69 -14.31 -9.06
C ALA A 78 2.93 -15.79 -9.38
N PHE A 79 1.90 -16.52 -9.82
CA PHE A 79 2.00 -17.97 -10.04
C PHE A 79 2.28 -18.32 -11.51
N GLY A 80 1.75 -17.55 -12.45
CA GLY A 80 1.82 -17.84 -13.88
C GLY A 80 2.79 -16.97 -14.68
N ARG A 81 3.30 -15.87 -14.11
CA ARG A 81 4.14 -14.87 -14.79
C ARG A 81 3.56 -14.38 -16.12
N ARG A 82 2.23 -14.32 -16.19
CA ARG A 82 1.46 -13.91 -17.36
C ARG A 82 0.12 -13.36 -16.90
N TYR A 83 -0.56 -12.67 -17.80
CA TYR A 83 -1.97 -12.32 -17.62
C TYR A 83 -2.87 -13.33 -18.33
N ASP A 84 -4.17 -13.20 -18.12
CA ASP A 84 -5.17 -13.94 -18.88
C ASP A 84 -5.27 -13.40 -20.31
N HIS A 85 -4.61 -14.08 -21.26
CA HIS A 85 -4.61 -13.70 -22.68
C HIS A 85 -5.82 -14.24 -23.44
N GLU A 86 -6.47 -15.30 -22.92
CA GLU A 86 -7.57 -16.01 -23.57
C GLU A 86 -8.91 -15.36 -23.20
N GLY A 87 -9.22 -15.31 -21.91
CA GLY A 87 -10.46 -14.72 -21.38
C GLY A 87 -10.39 -13.21 -21.17
N ARG A 88 -9.17 -12.65 -21.05
CA ARG A 88 -8.92 -11.22 -20.77
C ARG A 88 -9.67 -10.69 -19.54
N ARG A 89 -9.96 -11.54 -18.56
CA ARG A 89 -10.69 -11.17 -17.33
C ARG A 89 -9.74 -10.69 -16.22
N ALA A 90 -8.71 -11.48 -15.95
CA ALA A 90 -7.70 -11.16 -14.95
C ALA A 90 -6.65 -10.19 -15.52
N LEU A 91 -7.09 -8.98 -15.84
CA LEU A 91 -6.27 -7.87 -16.29
C LEU A 91 -6.30 -6.71 -15.28
N PRO A 92 -5.19 -5.98 -15.11
CA PRO A 92 -5.23 -4.64 -14.54
C PRO A 92 -6.24 -3.76 -15.28
N ASP A 93 -6.97 -2.90 -14.56
CA ASP A 93 -8.04 -2.11 -15.17
C ASP A 93 -7.53 -1.24 -16.34
N TYR A 94 -6.30 -0.72 -16.26
CA TYR A 94 -5.72 0.06 -17.36
C TYR A 94 -5.41 -0.75 -18.63
N LEU A 95 -5.46 -2.09 -18.59
CA LEU A 95 -5.30 -2.96 -19.76
C LEU A 95 -6.62 -3.47 -20.33
N LYS A 96 -7.76 -3.15 -19.68
CA LYS A 96 -9.07 -3.60 -20.13
C LYS A 96 -9.57 -2.75 -21.31
N PRO A 97 -10.10 -3.36 -22.39
CA PRO A 97 -10.54 -2.64 -23.59
C PRO A 97 -11.56 -1.53 -23.30
N GLU A 98 -12.49 -1.75 -22.36
CA GLU A 98 -13.51 -0.79 -21.95
C GLU A 98 -12.95 0.49 -21.31
N HIS A 99 -11.69 0.49 -20.89
CA HIS A 99 -11.01 1.65 -20.30
C HIS A 99 -10.03 2.34 -21.27
N TYR A 100 -9.76 1.73 -22.43
CA TYR A 100 -8.74 2.19 -23.35
C TYR A 100 -8.98 3.61 -23.86
N ASP A 101 -10.16 3.89 -24.42
CA ASP A 101 -10.46 5.21 -25.01
C ASP A 101 -10.45 6.32 -23.95
N THR A 102 -10.96 6.04 -22.76
CA THR A 102 -10.94 6.97 -21.62
C THR A 102 -9.49 7.30 -21.22
N ILE A 103 -8.65 6.30 -21.00
CA ILE A 103 -7.24 6.51 -20.61
C ILE A 103 -6.49 7.25 -21.71
N ARG A 104 -6.66 6.83 -22.97
CA ARG A 104 -6.03 7.46 -24.13
C ARG A 104 -6.40 8.94 -24.26
N SER A 105 -7.65 9.30 -23.98
CA SER A 105 -8.12 10.69 -24.05
C SER A 105 -7.57 11.61 -22.96
N MET A 106 -6.96 11.07 -21.92
CA MET A 106 -6.46 11.80 -20.73
C MET A 106 -4.94 11.81 -20.64
N VAL A 107 -4.23 11.24 -21.63
CA VAL A 107 -2.77 11.06 -21.55
C VAL A 107 -2.01 12.40 -21.54
N ASP A 108 -2.62 13.45 -22.10
CA ASP A 108 -2.14 14.83 -22.10
C ASP A 108 -2.19 15.49 -20.71
N ARG A 109 -2.88 14.87 -19.74
CA ARG A 109 -2.95 15.31 -18.34
C ARG A 109 -1.90 14.65 -17.45
N VAL A 110 -1.04 13.80 -18.01
CA VAL A 110 -0.01 13.07 -17.26
C VAL A 110 1.32 13.77 -17.43
N GLU A 111 1.91 14.17 -16.31
CA GLU A 111 3.25 14.74 -16.24
C GLU A 111 4.19 13.79 -15.51
N THR A 112 5.46 13.82 -15.89
CA THR A 112 6.51 13.02 -15.26
C THR A 112 7.63 13.93 -14.77
N HIS A 113 8.04 13.76 -13.52
CA HIS A 113 9.09 14.55 -12.91
C HIS A 113 10.23 13.64 -12.45
N VAL A 114 11.47 14.08 -12.70
CA VAL A 114 12.67 13.44 -12.15
C VAL A 114 13.09 14.23 -10.92
N ALA A 115 12.46 13.95 -9.79
CA ALA A 115 12.70 14.61 -8.51
C ALA A 115 12.28 13.69 -7.34
N SER A 116 12.67 14.05 -6.12
CA SER A 116 11.94 13.55 -4.96
C SER A 116 10.52 14.14 -4.95
N LEU A 117 9.55 13.41 -4.40
CA LEU A 117 8.18 13.95 -4.32
C LEU A 117 8.15 15.24 -3.51
N ALA A 118 8.85 15.32 -2.38
CA ALA A 118 8.92 16.52 -1.56
C ALA A 118 9.48 17.74 -2.33
N ASP A 119 10.54 17.56 -3.13
CA ASP A 119 11.11 18.63 -3.96
C ASP A 119 10.13 19.12 -5.02
N HIS A 120 9.38 18.21 -5.65
CA HIS A 120 8.35 18.61 -6.60
C HIS A 120 7.21 19.37 -5.89
N LEU A 121 6.73 18.89 -4.74
CA LEU A 121 5.67 19.57 -3.99
C LEU A 121 6.08 20.99 -3.57
N ARG A 122 7.36 21.25 -3.28
CA ARG A 122 7.87 22.63 -3.01
C ARG A 122 7.63 23.61 -4.15
N THR A 123 7.52 23.12 -5.39
CA THR A 123 7.25 23.95 -6.56
C THR A 123 5.76 24.25 -6.75
N GLU A 124 4.89 23.50 -6.09
CA GLU A 124 3.43 23.64 -6.21
C GLU A 124 2.88 24.75 -5.31
N ALA A 125 1.81 25.39 -5.81
CA ALA A 125 1.10 26.42 -5.06
C ALA A 125 0.31 25.81 -3.88
N PRO A 126 0.14 26.55 -2.77
CA PRO A 126 -0.74 26.11 -1.69
C PRO A 126 -2.17 25.83 -2.17
N GLY A 127 -2.73 24.67 -1.79
CA GLY A 127 -4.07 24.26 -2.22
C GLY A 127 -4.21 23.81 -3.67
N ALA A 128 -3.12 23.59 -4.40
CA ALA A 128 -3.15 23.19 -5.80
C ALA A 128 -3.52 21.71 -6.02
N LEU A 129 -3.32 20.85 -5.02
CA LEU A 129 -3.49 19.39 -5.15
C LEU A 129 -4.54 18.85 -4.18
N ASP A 130 -5.26 17.80 -4.59
CA ASP A 130 -6.35 17.22 -3.78
C ASP A 130 -6.14 15.74 -3.42
N SER A 131 -5.19 15.04 -4.05
CA SER A 131 -5.05 13.59 -3.92
C SER A 131 -3.60 13.14 -3.99
N PHE A 132 -3.21 12.25 -3.09
CA PHE A 132 -1.86 11.68 -3.02
C PHE A 132 -1.92 10.16 -2.88
N VAL A 133 -1.13 9.45 -3.70
CA VAL A 133 -1.02 7.99 -3.71
C VAL A 133 0.44 7.60 -3.53
N LEU A 134 0.81 7.11 -2.34
CA LEU A 134 2.23 6.90 -1.98
C LEU A 134 2.68 5.42 -2.00
N LEU A 135 1.80 4.49 -2.40
CA LEU A 135 2.02 3.04 -2.31
C LEU A 135 2.70 2.68 -0.97
N ASP A 136 3.82 1.98 -0.95
CA ASP A 136 4.59 1.56 0.23
C ASP A 136 5.90 2.34 0.41
N SER A 137 6.06 3.48 -0.26
CA SER A 137 7.31 4.25 -0.25
C SER A 137 7.74 4.67 1.16
N GLN A 138 6.77 4.87 2.06
CA GLN A 138 7.01 5.36 3.41
C GLN A 138 7.68 4.32 4.32
N ASP A 139 7.58 3.03 4.02
CA ASP A 139 8.27 1.98 4.80
C ASP A 139 9.81 2.04 4.67
N TRP A 140 10.29 2.88 3.75
CA TRP A 140 11.71 3.07 3.43
C TRP A 140 12.23 4.42 3.86
N MET A 141 11.33 5.31 4.26
CA MET A 141 11.67 6.68 4.62
C MET A 141 11.97 6.76 6.12
N PRO A 142 13.07 7.43 6.52
CA PRO A 142 13.27 7.74 7.93
C PRO A 142 12.20 8.74 8.41
N PRO A 143 11.89 8.78 9.73
CA PRO A 143 10.80 9.61 10.25
C PRO A 143 10.84 11.09 9.85
N HIS A 144 12.03 11.70 9.77
CA HIS A 144 12.17 13.09 9.36
C HIS A 144 11.79 13.33 7.90
N VAL A 145 12.04 12.38 6.99
CA VAL A 145 11.63 12.47 5.58
C VAL A 145 10.13 12.30 5.44
N ILE A 146 9.51 11.42 6.24
CA ILE A 146 8.05 11.29 6.31
C ILE A 146 7.44 12.62 6.78
N ALA A 147 7.96 13.21 7.86
CA ALA A 147 7.48 14.49 8.37
C ALA A 147 7.62 15.62 7.34
N GLU A 148 8.75 15.69 6.62
CA GLU A 148 8.98 16.64 5.53
C GLU A 148 7.95 16.48 4.40
N LEU A 149 7.77 15.25 3.91
CA LEU A 149 6.82 14.95 2.84
C LEU A 149 5.39 15.31 3.24
N TRP A 150 4.96 14.93 4.45
CA TRP A 150 3.62 15.25 4.94
C TRP A 150 3.42 16.74 5.23
N GLY A 151 4.48 17.45 5.61
CA GLY A 151 4.47 18.91 5.73
C GLY A 151 4.18 19.57 4.38
N GLU A 152 4.85 19.12 3.31
CA GLU A 152 4.58 19.62 1.96
C GLU A 152 3.19 19.23 1.45
N ILE A 153 2.75 17.98 1.66
CA ILE A 153 1.37 17.55 1.35
C ILE A 153 0.36 18.47 2.04
N ALA A 154 0.56 18.78 3.31
CA ALA A 154 -0.35 19.64 4.06
C ALA A 154 -0.29 21.10 3.58
N ARG A 155 0.83 21.57 3.00
CA ARG A 155 0.95 22.91 2.43
C ARG A 155 0.22 23.02 1.09
N VAL A 156 0.41 22.04 0.22
CA VAL A 156 -0.12 22.05 -1.17
C VAL A 156 -1.51 21.46 -1.29
N GLY A 157 -1.97 20.74 -0.26
CA GLY A 157 -3.29 20.13 -0.21
C GLY A 157 -4.42 21.17 -0.10
N ALA A 158 -5.49 20.97 -0.87
CA ALA A 158 -6.76 21.66 -0.71
C ALA A 158 -7.59 21.06 0.45
N PRO A 159 -8.57 21.79 1.03
CA PRO A 159 -9.51 21.22 1.99
C PRO A 159 -10.15 19.91 1.49
N GLY A 160 -10.10 18.85 2.30
CA GLY A 160 -10.58 17.52 1.91
C GLY A 160 -9.58 16.69 1.10
N THR A 161 -8.31 17.11 1.00
CA THR A 161 -7.25 16.32 0.34
C THR A 161 -7.19 14.91 0.91
N ARG A 162 -7.09 13.91 0.04
CA ARG A 162 -6.96 12.50 0.45
C ARG A 162 -5.55 11.99 0.21
N VAL A 163 -5.01 11.29 1.21
CA VAL A 163 -3.72 10.62 1.13
C VAL A 163 -3.96 9.14 1.36
N ILE A 164 -3.64 8.32 0.36
CA ILE A 164 -3.70 6.87 0.45
C ILE A 164 -2.31 6.26 0.30
N PHE A 165 -2.06 5.22 1.08
CA PHE A 165 -0.83 4.46 1.01
C PHE A 165 -1.05 3.06 1.58
N ARG A 166 -0.05 2.20 1.40
CA ARG A 166 0.00 0.84 1.90
C ARG A 166 1.26 0.68 2.72
N THR A 167 1.28 -0.29 3.61
CA THR A 167 2.45 -0.60 4.44
C THR A 167 2.74 -2.09 4.40
N ALA A 168 4.02 -2.44 4.50
CA ALA A 168 4.45 -3.81 4.70
C ALA A 168 3.96 -4.35 6.05
N GLY A 169 3.99 -3.52 7.11
CA GLY A 169 3.35 -3.80 8.40
C GLY A 169 1.88 -3.42 8.44
N GLU A 170 1.23 -3.61 9.58
CA GLU A 170 -0.15 -3.17 9.83
C GLU A 170 -0.22 -1.70 10.27
N ARG A 171 0.83 -1.18 10.91
CA ARG A 171 0.82 0.15 11.53
C ARG A 171 1.16 1.24 10.52
N SER A 172 0.54 2.39 10.69
CA SER A 172 0.91 3.59 9.94
C SER A 172 2.24 4.14 10.46
N PRO A 173 3.22 4.44 9.58
CA PRO A 173 4.49 5.01 10.01
C PRO A 173 4.35 6.48 10.42
N ILE A 174 3.26 7.15 10.05
CA ILE A 174 3.09 8.58 10.26
C ILE A 174 2.78 8.92 11.72
N ASP A 175 2.13 8.01 12.46
CA ASP A 175 1.77 8.20 13.87
C ASP A 175 3.02 8.39 14.75
N LYS A 176 4.14 7.77 14.36
CA LYS A 176 5.44 7.92 15.03
C LYS A 176 6.28 9.05 14.45
N ALA A 177 6.05 9.42 13.18
CA ALA A 177 6.93 10.31 12.44
C ALA A 177 6.51 11.78 12.49
N LEU A 178 5.20 12.06 12.50
CA LEU A 178 4.69 13.43 12.39
C LEU A 178 4.70 14.14 13.75
N PRO A 179 5.12 15.41 13.80
CA PRO A 179 4.80 16.32 14.88
C PRO A 179 3.29 16.39 15.12
N ARG A 180 2.89 16.60 16.38
CA ARG A 180 1.47 16.55 16.81
C ARG A 180 0.59 17.55 16.06
N ASP A 181 1.09 18.77 15.88
CA ASP A 181 0.43 19.86 15.17
C ASP A 181 0.20 19.55 13.68
N LEU A 182 1.13 18.82 13.04
CA LEU A 182 0.94 18.35 11.68
C LEU A 182 -0.04 17.17 11.61
N LEU A 183 0.07 16.20 12.52
CA LEU A 183 -0.81 15.04 12.58
C LEU A 183 -2.28 15.46 12.79
N ASP A 184 -2.54 16.45 13.64
CA ASP A 184 -3.88 16.98 13.92
C ASP A 184 -4.58 17.60 12.69
N ARG A 185 -3.84 17.86 11.60
CA ARG A 185 -4.42 18.33 10.33
C ARG A 185 -5.07 17.21 9.52
N PHE A 186 -4.86 15.95 9.89
CA PHE A 186 -5.35 14.80 9.15
C PHE A 186 -6.26 13.93 10.01
N THR A 187 -7.36 13.47 9.41
CA THR A 187 -8.27 12.49 9.99
C THR A 187 -7.97 11.13 9.40
N TYR A 188 -7.67 10.14 10.26
CA TYR A 188 -7.51 8.75 9.83
C TYR A 188 -8.86 8.06 9.72
N HIS A 189 -9.18 7.52 8.54
CA HIS A 189 -10.44 6.82 8.28
C HIS A 189 -10.30 5.31 8.50
N GLU A 190 -10.08 4.89 9.75
CA GLU A 190 -9.70 3.50 10.09
C GLU A 190 -10.68 2.44 9.54
N GLU A 191 -11.98 2.60 9.76
CA GLU A 191 -12.98 1.61 9.33
C GLU A 191 -12.97 1.44 7.81
N ARG A 192 -12.92 2.56 7.09
CA ARG A 192 -12.85 2.57 5.62
C ARG A 192 -11.52 2.00 5.14
N ALA A 193 -10.42 2.28 5.82
CA ALA A 193 -9.10 1.76 5.51
C ALA A 193 -9.08 0.23 5.64
N ARG A 194 -9.66 -0.33 6.72
CA ARG A 194 -9.83 -1.79 6.91
C ARG A 194 -10.73 -2.41 5.84
N GLU A 195 -11.80 -1.74 5.46
CA GLU A 195 -12.68 -2.21 4.38
C GLU A 195 -11.95 -2.29 3.04
N LEU A 196 -11.21 -1.23 2.68
CA LEU A 196 -10.42 -1.18 1.46
C LEU A 196 -9.27 -2.18 1.48
N HIS A 197 -8.61 -2.37 2.63
CA HIS A 197 -7.60 -3.41 2.80
C HIS A 197 -8.17 -4.81 2.52
N ARG A 198 -9.40 -5.09 2.97
CA ARG A 198 -10.06 -6.38 2.67
C ARG A 198 -10.29 -6.60 1.18
N GLN A 199 -10.43 -5.54 0.39
CA GLN A 199 -10.60 -5.59 -1.06
C GLN A 199 -9.27 -5.66 -1.82
N ASP A 200 -8.13 -5.50 -1.15
CA ASP A 200 -6.82 -5.55 -1.77
C ASP A 200 -6.46 -6.97 -2.24
N ARG A 201 -6.47 -7.15 -3.56
CA ARG A 201 -6.18 -8.41 -4.26
C ARG A 201 -4.70 -8.77 -4.32
N SER A 202 -3.81 -7.81 -4.08
CA SER A 202 -2.36 -8.06 -4.11
C SER A 202 -1.91 -8.96 -2.96
N ALA A 203 -2.59 -8.86 -1.80
CA ALA A 203 -2.31 -9.61 -0.58
C ALA A 203 -0.85 -9.55 -0.08
N ILE A 204 -0.05 -8.60 -0.57
CA ILE A 204 1.37 -8.44 -0.19
C ILE A 204 1.56 -7.47 0.98
N TYR A 205 0.63 -6.53 1.18
CA TYR A 205 0.71 -5.48 2.19
C TYR A 205 0.02 -5.87 3.48
N GLY A 206 0.51 -5.35 4.61
CA GLY A 206 -0.08 -5.54 5.93
C GLY A 206 -1.31 -4.66 6.16
N MET A 207 -1.35 -3.45 5.57
CA MET A 207 -2.50 -2.57 5.69
C MET A 207 -2.62 -1.59 4.51
N PHE A 208 -3.85 -1.17 4.23
CA PHE A 208 -4.17 0.00 3.40
C PHE A 208 -4.57 1.14 4.32
N HIS A 209 -4.03 2.33 4.11
CA HIS A 209 -4.28 3.51 4.95
C HIS A 209 -4.97 4.61 4.14
N LEU A 210 -5.92 5.29 4.78
CA LEU A 210 -6.62 6.45 4.22
C LEU A 210 -6.64 7.57 5.25
N TYR A 211 -6.00 8.68 4.90
CA TYR A 211 -6.05 9.93 5.66
C TYR A 211 -6.73 11.00 4.81
N GLU A 212 -7.46 11.89 5.47
CA GLU A 212 -8.08 13.05 4.84
C GLU A 212 -7.67 14.32 5.59
N MET A 213 -7.20 15.32 4.86
CA MET A 213 -6.87 16.61 5.45
C MET A 213 -8.16 17.32 5.87
N ALA A 214 -8.23 17.73 7.14
CA ALA A 214 -9.40 18.40 7.68
C ALA A 214 -9.75 19.62 6.81
N GLY A 215 -11.01 19.72 6.41
CA GLY A 215 -11.53 20.94 5.80
C GLY A 215 -11.44 22.10 6.79
N ALA A 216 -11.29 23.32 6.30
CA ALA A 216 -11.46 24.50 7.15
C ALA A 216 -12.81 24.37 7.88
N ALA A 217 -12.81 24.42 9.22
CA ALA A 217 -14.04 24.41 9.98
C ALA A 217 -14.97 25.49 9.42
N PRO A 218 -16.28 25.21 9.21
CA PRO A 218 -17.20 26.26 8.81
C PRO A 218 -17.08 27.38 9.83
N ALA A 219 -16.82 28.60 9.35
CA ALA A 219 -16.74 29.79 10.20
C ALA A 219 -17.98 29.79 11.10
N ALA A 220 -17.77 29.73 12.41
CA ALA A 220 -18.86 29.72 13.38
C ALA A 220 -19.78 30.90 13.05
N ALA A 221 -21.03 30.60 12.70
CA ALA A 221 -22.02 31.62 12.42
C ALA A 221 -22.08 32.53 13.64
N THR A 222 -21.64 33.77 13.46
CA THR A 222 -21.67 34.78 14.51
C THR A 222 -23.14 35.14 14.71
N SER A 223 -23.75 34.57 15.74
CA SER A 223 -25.09 34.96 16.17
C SER A 223 -25.01 36.38 16.72
N THR A 224 -25.48 37.35 15.94
CA THR A 224 -25.93 38.66 16.45
C THR A 224 -27.21 38.51 17.26
#